data_AF-A0A6G3XGJ4-F1
#
_entry.id   AF-A0A6G3XGJ4-F1
#
_cell.length_a   1.000
_cell.length_b   1.000
_cell.length_c   1.000
_cell.angle_alpha   90.00
_cell.angle_beta   90.00
_cell.angle_gamma   90.00
#
_symmetry.space_group_name_H-M   'P 1'
#
loop_
_entity.id
_entity.type
_entity.pdbx_description
1 polymer ?
#
loop_
_entity_poly.entity_id
_entity_poly.type
_entity_poly.pdbx_seq_one_letter_code
_entity_poly.pdbx_strand_id
1 'polypeptide(L)'
;ADAPAIPDFTDSHGLTRVVDATEVRSATDFTLTVTTPQVSGPHKIRVFLPEGYAADPGKRWPVTYFLHGGGGTVDDAAAVPALRSDKMITVVPDGGLKGWYADWVMQNTAVGAANWQTFHLEQVVPFIDANLRTLPGKDHR
;
A
#
# COMPACT_ATOMS: atom_id res chain seq x y z
N ALA A 1 25.94 10.52 2.08
CA ALA A 1 24.70 10.90 1.40
C ALA A 1 23.58 10.58 2.37
N ASP A 2 22.74 11.54 2.71
CA ASP A 2 21.55 11.27 3.52
C ASP A 2 20.72 10.19 2.81
N ALA A 3 20.19 9.24 3.60
CA ALA A 3 19.27 8.25 3.06
C ALA A 3 18.13 8.99 2.35
N PRO A 4 17.69 8.54 1.17
CA PRO A 4 16.59 9.18 0.48
C PRO A 4 15.34 9.20 1.38
N ALA A 5 14.91 10.40 1.77
CA ALA A 5 13.74 10.56 2.62
C ALA A 5 12.48 10.24 1.82
N ILE A 6 11.70 9.29 2.33
CA ILE A 6 10.34 9.02 1.85
C ILE A 6 9.36 9.93 2.61
N PRO A 7 8.11 10.12 2.13
CA PRO A 7 7.10 10.84 2.89
C PRO A 7 6.88 10.23 4.28
N ASP A 8 6.67 11.08 5.28
CA ASP A 8 6.23 10.63 6.60
C ASP A 8 4.79 10.12 6.51
N PHE A 9 4.56 8.94 7.10
CA PHE A 9 3.22 8.41 7.28
C PHE A 9 2.79 8.60 8.73
N THR A 10 1.48 8.68 8.95
CA THR A 10 0.85 8.68 10.27
C THR A 10 -0.20 7.59 10.30
N ASP A 11 -0.28 6.91 11.44
CA ASP A 11 -1.27 5.87 11.69
C ASP A 11 -2.68 6.45 11.57
N SER A 12 -3.54 5.79 10.80
CA SER A 12 -4.90 6.26 10.54
C SER A 12 -5.75 5.13 9.96
N HIS A 13 -7.07 5.32 9.92
CA HIS A 13 -8.01 4.38 9.29
C HIS A 13 -7.89 2.93 9.79
N GLY A 14 -7.48 2.75 11.05
CA GLY A 14 -7.30 1.45 11.68
C GLY A 14 -6.03 0.69 11.27
N LEU A 15 -5.10 1.34 10.56
CA LEU A 15 -3.75 0.83 10.30
C LEU A 15 -2.74 1.48 11.26
N THR A 16 -1.97 0.64 11.92
CA THR A 16 -0.83 1.03 12.75
C THR A 16 0.45 0.60 12.04
N ARG A 17 1.39 1.52 11.82
CA ARG A 17 2.68 1.14 11.23
C ARG A 17 3.53 0.39 12.22
N VAL A 18 4.20 -0.64 11.74
CA VAL A 18 5.24 -1.33 12.50
C VAL A 18 6.50 -0.47 12.46
N VAL A 19 6.91 0.01 13.64
CA VAL A 19 8.11 0.83 13.80
C VAL A 19 9.34 0.08 13.31
N ASP A 20 10.25 0.79 12.63
CA ASP A 20 11.50 0.27 12.06
C ASP A 20 11.36 -0.88 11.03
N ALA A 21 10.14 -1.14 10.53
CA ALA A 21 9.86 -2.16 9.52
C ALA A 21 9.64 -1.58 8.11
N THR A 22 10.01 -0.32 7.89
CA THR A 22 9.98 0.30 6.56
C THR A 22 11.20 -0.12 5.75
N GLU A 23 10.96 -0.68 4.57
CA GLU A 23 12.02 -1.04 3.61
C GLU A 23 12.14 0.07 2.56
N VAL A 24 13.23 0.84 2.57
CA VAL A 24 13.49 1.89 1.58
C VAL A 24 14.48 1.39 0.54
N ARG A 25 14.04 1.26 -0.72
CA ARG A 25 14.89 0.90 -1.87
C ARG A 25 15.37 2.16 -2.60
N SER A 26 14.54 3.20 -2.66
CA SER A 26 14.88 4.54 -3.15
C SER A 26 13.87 5.58 -2.62
N ALA A 27 14.06 6.87 -2.96
CA ALA A 27 13.09 7.92 -2.63
C ALA A 27 11.70 7.68 -3.24
N THR A 28 11.61 6.85 -4.27
CA THR A 28 10.38 6.55 -5.02
C THR A 28 9.99 5.08 -4.98
N ASP A 29 10.64 4.26 -4.16
CA ASP A 29 10.33 2.84 -3.99
C ASP A 29 10.58 2.43 -2.55
N PHE A 30 9.49 2.21 -1.83
CA PHE A 30 9.55 1.81 -0.44
C PHE A 30 8.37 0.91 -0.08
N THR A 31 8.50 0.19 1.02
CA THR A 31 7.48 -0.69 1.55
C THR A 31 7.24 -0.37 3.01
N LEU A 32 5.98 -0.14 3.35
CA LEU A 32 5.52 0.00 4.73
C LEU A 32 5.03 -1.35 5.23
N THR A 33 5.21 -1.61 6.52
CA THR A 33 4.56 -2.72 7.21
C THR A 33 3.53 -2.17 8.18
N VAL A 34 2.31 -2.68 8.14
CA VAL A 34 1.18 -2.24 8.97
C VAL A 34 0.52 -3.42 9.70
N THR A 35 -0.17 -3.14 10.78
CA THR A 35 -1.04 -4.09 11.50
C THR A 35 -2.44 -3.51 11.67
N THR A 36 -3.41 -4.41 11.80
CA THR A 36 -4.81 -4.08 12.05
C THR A 36 -5.56 -5.30 12.60
N PRO A 37 -6.65 -5.15 13.37
CA PRO A 37 -7.46 -6.29 13.77
C PRO A 37 -8.27 -6.94 12.63
N GLN A 38 -8.35 -6.32 11.45
CA GLN A 38 -9.16 -6.81 10.32
C GLN A 38 -8.54 -7.99 9.59
N VAL A 39 -7.21 -8.09 9.57
CA VAL A 39 -6.45 -9.16 8.92
C VAL A 39 -5.34 -9.60 9.86
N SER A 40 -5.20 -10.91 10.05
CA SER A 40 -4.26 -11.46 11.03
C SER A 40 -2.80 -11.35 10.56
N GLY A 41 -2.01 -10.65 11.36
CA GLY A 41 -0.56 -10.51 11.18
C GLY A 41 -0.15 -9.14 10.63
N PRO A 42 1.16 -8.91 10.47
CA PRO A 42 1.68 -7.74 9.78
C PRO A 42 1.54 -7.90 8.26
N HIS A 43 1.13 -6.83 7.58
CA HIS A 43 0.93 -6.79 6.14
C HIS A 43 1.71 -5.66 5.49
N LYS A 44 2.21 -5.92 4.27
CA LYS A 44 3.03 -4.96 3.53
C LYS A 44 2.20 -4.10 2.59
N ILE A 45 2.64 -2.86 2.39
CA ILE A 45 2.13 -1.96 1.36
C ILE A 45 3.35 -1.37 0.66
N ARG A 46 3.60 -1.78 -0.59
CA ARG A 46 4.68 -1.23 -1.41
C ARG A 46 4.17 -0.06 -2.25
N VAL A 47 4.97 0.98 -2.35
CA VAL A 47 4.62 2.22 -3.04
C VAL A 47 5.70 2.56 -4.05
N PHE A 48 5.28 2.84 -5.29
CA PHE A 48 6.10 3.50 -6.29
C PHE A 48 5.60 4.94 -6.49
N LEU A 49 6.46 5.90 -6.19
CA LEU A 49 6.18 7.31 -6.47
C LEU A 49 6.70 7.69 -7.86
N PRO A 50 6.06 8.65 -8.56
CA PRO A 50 6.66 9.28 -9.74
C PRO A 50 8.02 9.92 -9.42
N GLU A 51 8.96 9.94 -10.38
CA GLU A 51 10.27 10.59 -10.17
C GLU A 51 10.13 12.05 -9.75
N GLY A 52 9.15 12.76 -10.33
CA GLY A 52 8.85 14.15 -10.02
C GLY A 52 8.11 14.41 -8.70
N TYR A 53 7.83 13.37 -7.89
CA TYR A 53 7.05 13.55 -6.65
C TYR A 53 7.70 14.58 -5.73
N ALA A 54 8.98 14.41 -5.36
CA ALA A 54 9.65 15.34 -4.44
C ALA A 54 9.88 16.74 -5.04
N ALA A 55 10.06 16.83 -6.37
CA ALA A 55 10.41 18.08 -7.05
C ALA A 55 9.24 19.07 -7.17
N ASP A 56 8.00 18.58 -7.17
CA ASP A 56 6.80 19.42 -7.28
C ASP A 56 5.90 19.19 -6.05
N PRO A 57 6.12 19.88 -4.92
CA PRO A 57 5.37 19.68 -3.68
C PRO A 57 3.88 20.07 -3.79
N GLY A 58 3.49 20.89 -4.77
CA GLY A 58 2.10 21.32 -4.98
C GLY A 58 1.25 20.31 -5.78
N LYS A 59 1.89 19.48 -6.60
CA LYS A 59 1.19 18.50 -7.44
C LYS A 59 0.60 17.34 -6.64
N ARG A 60 -0.60 16.95 -7.06
CA ARG A 60 -1.31 15.74 -6.63
C ARG A 60 -1.37 14.73 -7.78
N TRP A 61 -1.46 13.45 -7.44
CA TRP A 61 -1.28 12.35 -8.39
C TRP A 61 -2.46 11.38 -8.37
N PRO A 62 -2.94 10.89 -9.52
CA PRO A 62 -3.78 9.70 -9.57
C PRO A 62 -3.08 8.51 -8.92
N VAL A 63 -3.85 7.51 -8.50
CA VAL A 63 -3.32 6.31 -7.84
C VAL A 63 -3.80 5.06 -8.54
N THR A 64 -2.89 4.16 -8.88
CA THR A 64 -3.24 2.82 -9.36
C THR A 64 -2.93 1.78 -8.30
N TYR A 65 -3.90 0.93 -8.00
CA TYR A 65 -3.74 -0.18 -7.07
C TYR A 65 -3.49 -1.47 -7.85
N PHE A 66 -2.32 -2.07 -7.66
CA PHE A 66 -1.99 -3.37 -8.26
C PHE A 66 -2.17 -4.47 -7.23
N LEU A 67 -2.98 -5.46 -7.59
CA LEU A 67 -3.38 -6.58 -6.74
C LEU A 67 -2.68 -7.86 -7.23
N HIS A 68 -1.82 -8.44 -6.39
CA HIS A 68 -1.05 -9.63 -6.75
C HIS A 68 -1.90 -10.92 -6.75
N GLY A 69 -1.41 -11.97 -7.41
CA GLY A 69 -2.08 -13.29 -7.40
C GLY A 69 -1.95 -13.99 -6.04
N GLY A 70 -2.72 -15.07 -5.81
CA GLY A 70 -2.74 -15.76 -4.50
C GLY A 70 -1.34 -16.14 -3.98
N GLY A 71 -0.51 -16.82 -4.78
CA GLY A 71 0.86 -17.17 -4.36
C GLY A 71 1.86 -16.01 -4.32
N GLY A 72 1.40 -14.80 -4.65
CA GLY A 72 2.22 -13.63 -4.87
C GLY A 72 2.47 -12.80 -3.61
N THR A 73 3.24 -11.73 -3.79
CA THR A 73 3.54 -10.75 -2.74
C THR A 73 3.59 -9.34 -3.32
N VAL A 74 3.75 -8.33 -2.45
CA VAL A 74 3.97 -6.94 -2.88
C VAL A 74 5.21 -6.76 -3.76
N ASP A 75 6.18 -7.68 -3.70
CA ASP A 75 7.42 -7.61 -4.46
C ASP A 75 7.27 -8.07 -5.93
N ASP A 76 6.20 -8.79 -6.26
CA ASP A 76 5.91 -9.21 -7.65
C ASP A 76 5.81 -8.00 -8.59
N ALA A 77 5.36 -6.88 -8.04
CA ALA A 77 5.23 -5.63 -8.79
C ALA A 77 6.57 -5.09 -9.30
N ALA A 78 7.70 -5.43 -8.68
CA ALA A 78 9.02 -4.99 -9.14
C ALA A 78 9.43 -5.63 -10.47
N ALA A 79 8.88 -6.81 -10.80
CA ALA A 79 9.12 -7.50 -12.06
C ALA A 79 8.30 -6.92 -13.23
N VAL A 80 7.44 -5.93 -12.98
CA VAL A 80 6.54 -5.33 -13.96
C VAL A 80 6.90 -3.85 -14.13
N PRO A 81 7.79 -3.49 -15.08
CA PRO A 81 8.23 -2.10 -15.27
C PRO A 81 7.09 -1.10 -15.47
N ALA A 82 5.99 -1.52 -16.08
CA ALA A 82 4.80 -0.69 -16.30
C ALA A 82 4.13 -0.19 -15.01
N LEU A 83 4.42 -0.81 -13.86
CA LEU A 83 3.93 -0.36 -12.55
C LEU A 83 4.76 0.81 -11.99
N ARG A 84 5.92 1.14 -12.57
CA ARG A 84 6.63 2.39 -12.29
C ARG A 84 6.20 3.43 -13.31
N SER A 85 5.56 4.50 -12.84
CA SER A 85 4.96 5.50 -13.70
C SER A 85 5.31 6.91 -13.24
N ASP A 86 5.67 7.77 -14.19
CA ASP A 86 5.87 9.21 -13.94
C ASP A 86 4.58 10.02 -13.97
N LYS A 87 3.42 9.35 -14.07
CA LYS A 87 2.11 9.99 -14.18
C LYS A 87 1.18 9.71 -12.99
N MET A 88 1.46 8.66 -12.22
CA MET A 88 0.58 8.17 -11.14
C MET A 88 1.41 7.51 -10.05
N ILE A 89 0.88 7.50 -8.83
CA ILE A 89 1.41 6.69 -7.74
C ILE A 89 0.91 5.27 -7.94
N THR A 90 1.79 4.28 -7.82
CA THR A 90 1.36 2.87 -7.79
C THR A 90 1.44 2.36 -6.36
N VAL A 91 0.36 1.76 -5.87
CA VAL A 91 0.28 1.13 -4.56
C VAL A 91 0.03 -0.36 -4.73
N VAL A 92 0.79 -1.16 -3.99
CA VAL A 92 0.72 -2.63 -4.01
C VAL A 92 0.47 -3.11 -2.58
N PRO A 93 -0.79 -3.25 -2.16
CA PRO A 93 -1.10 -3.84 -0.87
C PRO A 93 -0.93 -5.36 -0.90
N ASP A 94 -0.55 -5.93 0.25
CA ASP A 94 -0.59 -7.36 0.49
C ASP A 94 -2.05 -7.87 0.44
N GLY A 95 -2.30 -8.89 -0.39
CA GLY A 95 -3.58 -9.57 -0.53
C GLY A 95 -3.66 -10.90 0.21
N GLY A 96 -2.60 -11.29 0.93
CA GLY A 96 -2.45 -12.58 1.58
C GLY A 96 -2.32 -13.75 0.60
N LEU A 97 -1.91 -14.92 1.10
CA LEU A 97 -1.63 -16.10 0.27
C LEU A 97 -2.83 -16.57 -0.58
N LYS A 98 -4.06 -16.27 -0.16
CA LYS A 98 -5.33 -16.49 -0.90
C LYS A 98 -6.45 -15.62 -0.32
N GLY A 99 -6.18 -14.35 0.01
CA GLY A 99 -7.18 -13.49 0.65
C GLY A 99 -8.38 -13.16 -0.24
N TRP A 100 -8.18 -13.17 -1.56
CA TRP A 100 -9.21 -12.93 -2.59
C TRP A 100 -9.93 -11.58 -2.49
N TYR A 101 -9.33 -10.60 -1.80
CA TYR A 101 -9.87 -9.24 -1.68
C TYR A 101 -11.30 -9.19 -1.15
N ALA A 102 -11.70 -10.22 -0.40
CA ALA A 102 -13.04 -10.40 0.12
C ALA A 102 -13.01 -10.57 1.64
N ASP A 103 -14.04 -10.08 2.31
CA ASP A 103 -14.24 -10.42 3.72
C ASP A 103 -14.70 -11.87 3.81
N TRP A 104 -13.91 -12.71 4.48
CA TRP A 104 -14.23 -14.13 4.58
C TRP A 104 -15.45 -14.36 5.46
N VAL A 105 -16.33 -15.26 5.05
CA VAL A 105 -17.50 -15.64 5.87
C VAL A 105 -17.08 -16.42 7.12
N MET A 106 -16.09 -17.31 6.98
CA MET A 106 -15.56 -18.11 8.09
C MET A 106 -14.34 -17.42 8.71
N GLN A 107 -14.51 -16.90 9.92
CA GLN A 107 -13.47 -16.18 10.66
C GLN A 107 -12.78 -17.04 11.74
N ASN A 108 -13.36 -18.21 12.07
CA ASN A 108 -12.81 -19.17 13.03
C ASN A 108 -11.86 -20.19 12.35
N THR A 109 -10.95 -19.70 11.51
CA THR A 109 -9.95 -20.52 10.82
C THR A 109 -8.59 -20.38 11.48
N ALA A 110 -7.64 -21.27 11.15
CA ALA A 110 -6.26 -21.15 11.61
C ALA A 110 -5.55 -19.88 11.11
N VAL A 111 -6.09 -19.21 10.07
CA VAL A 111 -5.57 -17.94 9.55
C VAL A 111 -5.95 -16.77 10.46
N GLY A 112 -7.03 -16.88 11.24
CA GLY A 112 -7.55 -15.80 12.06
C GLY A 112 -8.44 -14.84 11.27
N ALA A 113 -8.40 -13.55 11.63
CA ALA A 113 -9.18 -12.50 10.98
C ALA A 113 -8.78 -12.37 9.51
N ALA A 114 -9.78 -12.30 8.62
CA ALA A 114 -9.58 -12.28 7.17
C ALA A 114 -10.58 -11.35 6.47
N ASN A 115 -10.76 -10.14 6.98
CA ASN A 115 -11.59 -9.09 6.40
C ASN A 115 -10.79 -8.32 5.34
N TRP A 116 -10.46 -8.99 4.24
CA TRP A 116 -9.58 -8.43 3.21
C TRP A 116 -10.25 -7.28 2.45
N GLN A 117 -11.56 -7.31 2.19
CA GLN A 117 -12.22 -6.19 1.53
C GLN A 117 -12.16 -4.94 2.41
N THR A 118 -12.45 -5.08 3.70
CA THR A 118 -12.30 -4.00 4.69
C THR A 118 -10.87 -3.46 4.71
N PHE A 119 -9.87 -4.34 4.83
CA PHE A 119 -8.46 -3.93 4.83
C PHE A 119 -8.10 -3.09 3.60
N HIS A 120 -8.47 -3.53 2.41
CA HIS A 120 -8.12 -2.82 1.18
C HIS A 120 -8.91 -1.52 0.99
N LEU A 121 -10.24 -1.58 1.08
CA LEU A 121 -11.11 -0.47 0.66
C LEU A 121 -11.35 0.56 1.76
N GLU A 122 -11.47 0.13 3.00
CA GLU A 122 -11.81 1.00 4.13
C GLU A 122 -10.57 1.47 4.90
N GLN A 123 -9.43 0.79 4.74
CA GLN A 123 -8.21 1.11 5.47
C GLN A 123 -7.07 1.55 4.56
N VAL A 124 -6.57 0.69 3.66
CA VAL A 124 -5.41 1.01 2.80
C VAL A 124 -5.69 2.23 1.92
N VAL A 125 -6.81 2.25 1.21
CA VAL A 125 -7.13 3.34 0.29
C VAL A 125 -7.16 4.71 0.98
N PRO A 126 -7.94 4.94 2.05
CA PRO A 126 -7.94 6.23 2.72
C PRO A 126 -6.65 6.51 3.52
N PHE A 127 -5.93 5.48 3.99
CA PHE A 127 -4.60 5.63 4.57
C PHE A 127 -3.60 6.20 3.56
N ILE A 128 -3.64 5.75 2.30
CA ILE A 128 -2.81 6.29 1.24
C ILE A 128 -3.17 7.75 0.93
N ASP A 129 -4.47 8.07 0.81
CA ASP A 129 -4.90 9.46 0.55
C ASP A 129 -4.52 10.43 1.67
N ALA A 130 -4.54 9.96 2.92
CA ALA A 130 -4.21 10.78 4.08
C ALA A 130 -2.71 11.12 4.17
N ASN A 131 -1.85 10.26 3.63
CA ASN A 131 -0.40 10.35 3.81
C ASN A 131 0.36 10.74 2.53
N LEU A 132 -0.24 10.53 1.36
CA LEU A 132 0.36 10.90 0.07
C LEU A 132 -0.47 11.99 -0.63
N ARG A 133 0.17 12.72 -1.55
CA ARG A 133 -0.49 13.76 -2.34
C ARG A 133 -1.26 13.13 -3.49
N THR A 134 -2.38 12.50 -3.15
CA THR A 134 -3.26 11.85 -4.13
C THR A 134 -4.31 12.84 -4.66
N LEU A 135 -4.81 12.56 -5.87
CA LEU A 135 -6.10 13.03 -6.35
C LEU A 135 -7.17 12.04 -5.84
N PRO A 136 -8.04 12.44 -4.90
CA PRO A 136 -9.05 11.53 -4.36
C PRO A 136 -10.21 11.35 -5.35
N GLY A 137 -10.92 10.23 -5.20
CA GLY A 137 -12.13 9.94 -5.98
C GLY A 137 -11.93 8.91 -7.10
N LYS A 138 -13.06 8.36 -7.56
CA LYS A 138 -13.11 7.23 -8.50
C LYS A 138 -12.52 7.54 -9.88
N ASP A 139 -12.54 8.80 -10.32
CA ASP A 139 -12.06 9.19 -11.66
C ASP A 139 -10.52 9.29 -11.72
N HIS A 140 -9.84 8.99 -10.61
CA HIS A 140 -8.39 9.06 -10.45
C HIS A 140 -7.80 7.75 -9.90
N ARG A 141 -8.53 6.63 -10.04
CA ARG A 141 -8.17 5.30 -9.58
C ARG A 141 -8.49 4.21 -10.59
#